data_AF-D2VQY5-F1
#
_entry.id   AF-D2VQY5-F1
#
_cell.length_a   1.000
_cell.length_b   1.000
_cell.length_c   1.000
_cell.angle_alpha   90.00
_cell.angle_beta   90.00
_cell.angle_gamma   90.00
#
_symmetry.space_group_name_H-M   'P 1'
#
loop_
_entity.id
_entity.type
_entity.pdbx_description
1 polymer ?
#
loop_
_entity_poly.entity_id
_entity_poly.type
_entity_poly.pdbx_seq_one_letter_code
_entity_poly.pdbx_strand_id
1 'polypeptide(L)'
;MDIVSQYKQKTTASIKSKKTQTLSQYSKRSFMHVECCGKMVFNCTRIMSVLALILLIIAFIVVIIYSIMTYAVVKWPLSTALIEIGNCYHYYNEMIMTEYITVFSMNGTYAKEYETAKNSLITSLNVVFSIISSAKLTNLTNANDIPIFKLQQGVVDAIVAKDYTTANELFNQPEHLEGMDTFLSSYVNFLQDIKNISANQDQTIQSSTSTQIIVIAVCLALTLPIVLFIIITSIRSQQLSARKLKNTRSIMVLKTMTDPVLRSLFNEFCVGETEHHCFEFLESVQLFKEKKGTYQSTIRQIMKQVKEGNFIDDDTSSSDTNTAVTTRTDSTEFGSIVSLNDQEQALQIYERFLAPNSSKRIHFKGYSGILSVIQSKELAADLQHVFVDAQKFASEHLIPAHNSFLGSFTNITSHKIEMMNEFRKKWLHFKSTETSKKRKDPTKFQQQSSGQTDSKLIQ
;
A
#
# COMPACT_ATOMS: atom_id res chain seq x y z
N MET A 1 -32.36 47.18 3.03
CA MET A 1 -31.53 47.99 3.93
C MET A 1 -30.12 47.45 3.90
N ASP A 2 -29.27 48.29 3.33
CA ASP A 2 -27.90 48.06 2.88
C ASP A 2 -26.86 47.76 3.96
N ILE A 3 -25.68 47.43 3.43
CA ILE A 3 -24.34 47.45 4.04
C ILE A 3 -23.94 46.16 4.77
N VAL A 4 -23.45 45.19 4.00
CA VAL A 4 -22.40 44.27 4.47
C VAL A 4 -21.13 44.59 3.70
N SER A 5 -20.15 45.10 4.44
CA SER A 5 -18.86 45.57 3.97
C SER A 5 -18.08 44.48 3.23
N GLN A 6 -17.66 44.79 2.01
CA GLN A 6 -16.61 44.08 1.29
C GLN A 6 -15.26 44.28 2.01
N TYR A 7 -14.79 43.26 2.74
CA TYR A 7 -13.37 43.18 3.07
C TYR A 7 -12.61 42.67 1.85
N LYS A 8 -12.09 43.63 1.08
CA LYS A 8 -11.19 43.42 -0.05
C LYS A 8 -9.87 42.85 0.48
N GLN A 9 -9.69 41.53 0.40
CA GLN A 9 -8.41 40.88 0.68
C GLN A 9 -7.36 41.42 -0.29
N LYS A 10 -6.44 42.23 0.25
CA LYS A 10 -5.30 42.77 -0.47
C LYS A 10 -4.32 41.63 -0.70
N THR A 11 -4.22 41.21 -1.96
CA THR A 11 -3.27 40.20 -2.44
C THR A 11 -1.85 40.57 -2.04
N THR A 12 -1.31 39.89 -1.03
CA THR A 12 0.07 40.03 -0.59
C THR A 12 0.97 39.52 -1.71
N ALA A 13 1.82 40.39 -2.23
CA ALA A 13 2.82 40.05 -3.23
C ALA A 13 3.69 38.90 -2.71
N SER A 14 3.64 37.77 -3.40
CA SER A 14 4.54 36.64 -3.24
C SER A 14 5.98 37.11 -3.50
N ILE A 15 6.77 37.21 -2.44
CA ILE A 15 8.23 37.34 -2.50
C ILE A 15 8.78 36.09 -3.19
N LYS A 16 8.98 36.17 -4.51
CA LYS A 16 9.73 35.19 -5.27
C LYS A 16 11.19 35.29 -4.84
N SER A 17 11.60 34.41 -3.93
CA SER A 17 13.01 34.10 -3.70
C SER A 17 13.64 33.71 -5.05
N LYS A 18 14.57 34.52 -5.56
CA LYS A 18 15.46 34.11 -6.65
C LYS A 18 16.25 32.91 -6.16
N LYS A 19 15.85 31.72 -6.60
CA LYS A 19 16.64 30.50 -6.42
C LYS A 19 17.85 30.61 -7.34
N THR A 20 19.04 30.58 -6.74
CA THR A 20 20.30 30.26 -7.39
C THR A 20 20.11 28.99 -8.23
N GLN A 21 20.22 29.15 -9.54
CA GLN A 21 20.23 28.07 -10.51
C GLN A 21 21.58 27.36 -10.41
N THR A 22 21.67 26.30 -9.61
CA THR A 22 22.66 25.25 -9.88
C THR A 22 22.05 24.29 -10.89
N LEU A 23 22.56 24.35 -12.12
CA LEU A 23 22.26 23.41 -13.19
C LEU A 23 22.49 21.98 -12.69
N SER A 24 21.41 21.22 -12.52
CA SER A 24 21.44 19.77 -12.76
C SER A 24 20.32 19.48 -13.75
N GLN A 25 20.73 19.49 -15.02
CA GLN A 25 19.92 19.27 -16.20
C GLN A 25 19.62 17.76 -16.30
N TYR A 26 18.75 17.25 -15.43
CA TYR A 26 18.07 15.97 -15.65
C TYR A 26 16.59 16.26 -15.93
N SER A 27 16.31 16.40 -17.23
CA SER A 27 14.96 16.52 -17.80
C SER A 27 14.13 15.29 -17.41
N LYS A 28 13.46 15.35 -16.26
CA LYS A 28 12.29 14.51 -15.97
C LYS A 28 11.13 15.03 -16.83
N ARG A 29 10.95 14.45 -18.01
CA ARG A 29 9.65 14.46 -18.70
C ARG A 29 8.67 13.69 -17.82
N SER A 30 7.99 14.38 -16.91
CA SER A 30 6.73 13.87 -16.37
C SER A 30 5.74 13.90 -17.52
N PHE A 31 5.35 12.73 -18.03
CA PHE A 31 4.21 12.63 -18.93
C PHE A 31 2.99 13.17 -18.18
N MET A 32 2.58 14.37 -18.55
CA MET A 32 1.50 15.11 -17.93
C MET A 32 0.29 14.97 -18.84
N HIS A 33 -0.47 13.88 -18.65
CA HIS A 33 -1.78 13.75 -19.25
C HIS A 33 -2.79 14.46 -18.33
N VAL A 34 -3.41 15.52 -18.84
CA VAL A 34 -4.41 16.31 -18.14
C VAL A 34 -5.77 15.87 -18.65
N GLU A 35 -6.46 15.05 -17.86
CA GLU A 35 -7.87 14.75 -18.07
C GLU A 35 -8.75 15.52 -17.07
N CYS A 36 -9.99 15.76 -17.46
CA CYS A 36 -10.95 16.70 -16.89
C CYS A 36 -11.40 16.41 -15.42
N CYS A 37 -10.92 15.33 -14.79
CA CYS A 37 -11.30 14.90 -13.43
C CYS A 37 -10.21 15.07 -12.36
N GLY A 38 -9.23 15.95 -12.61
CA GLY A 38 -8.17 16.26 -11.64
C GLY A 38 -6.84 15.66 -12.05
N LYS A 39 -5.78 16.42 -11.80
CA LYS A 39 -4.41 16.07 -12.18
C LYS A 39 -3.91 14.91 -11.32
N MET A 40 -4.12 13.66 -11.75
CA MET A 40 -3.42 12.52 -11.18
C MET A 40 -1.96 12.58 -11.59
N VAL A 41 -1.14 13.22 -10.75
CA VAL A 41 0.32 13.12 -10.85
C VAL A 41 0.71 11.72 -10.40
N PHE A 42 0.70 10.77 -11.33
CA PHE A 42 1.17 9.41 -11.08
C PHE A 42 2.67 9.47 -10.80
N ASN A 43 3.02 9.29 -9.52
CA ASN A 43 4.40 9.09 -9.13
C ASN A 43 4.86 7.75 -9.73
N CYS A 44 6.01 7.73 -10.41
CA CYS A 44 6.55 6.52 -11.06
C CYS A 44 6.61 5.31 -10.09
N THR A 45 6.84 5.57 -8.79
CA THR A 45 6.79 4.55 -7.73
C THR A 45 5.43 3.87 -7.59
N ARG A 46 4.32 4.60 -7.76
CA ARG A 46 2.96 4.06 -7.71
C ARG A 46 2.66 3.17 -8.92
N ILE A 47 3.07 3.62 -10.11
CA ILE A 47 2.92 2.81 -11.34
C ILE A 47 3.70 1.50 -11.22
N MET A 48 4.95 1.55 -10.76
CA MET A 48 5.76 0.34 -10.52
C MET A 48 5.12 -0.60 -9.49
N SER A 49 4.48 -0.05 -8.45
CA SER A 49 3.79 -0.86 -7.43
C SER A 49 2.55 -1.55 -8.00
N VAL A 50 1.77 -0.86 -8.83
CA VAL A 50 0.60 -1.44 -9.50
C VAL A 50 1.03 -2.51 -10.50
N LEU A 51 2.06 -2.24 -11.30
CA LEU A 51 2.59 -3.19 -12.29
C LEU A 51 3.12 -4.46 -11.59
N ALA A 52 3.83 -4.30 -10.48
CA ALA A 52 4.27 -5.44 -9.67
C ALA A 52 3.11 -6.24 -9.08
N LEU A 53 2.05 -5.58 -8.63
CA LEU A 53 0.84 -6.26 -8.15
C LEU A 53 0.16 -7.06 -9.26
N ILE A 54 0.10 -6.52 -10.49
CA ILE A 54 -0.44 -7.23 -11.66
C ILE A 54 0.42 -8.47 -11.97
N LEU A 55 1.74 -8.34 -11.98
CA LEU A 55 2.66 -9.47 -12.19
C LEU A 55 2.47 -10.55 -11.12
N LEU A 56 2.27 -10.15 -9.87
CA LEU A 56 2.00 -11.07 -8.75
C LEU A 56 0.69 -11.86 -8.99
N ILE A 57 -0.38 -11.17 -9.40
CA ILE A 57 -1.67 -11.80 -9.71
C ILE A 57 -1.53 -12.80 -10.86
N ILE A 58 -0.82 -12.43 -11.93
CA ILE A 58 -0.56 -13.34 -13.07
C ILE A 58 0.21 -14.58 -12.60
N ALA A 59 1.25 -14.40 -11.76
CA ALA A 59 2.00 -15.53 -11.22
C ALA A 59 1.12 -16.47 -10.40
N PHE A 60 0.23 -15.95 -9.55
CA PHE A 60 -0.71 -16.78 -8.80
C PHE A 60 -1.70 -17.52 -9.70
N ILE A 61 -2.22 -16.88 -10.75
CA ILE A 61 -3.13 -17.52 -11.72
C ILE A 61 -2.42 -18.69 -12.42
N VAL A 62 -1.17 -18.50 -12.84
CA VAL A 62 -0.36 -19.57 -13.46
C VAL A 62 -0.20 -20.75 -12.50
N VAL A 63 0.15 -20.49 -11.24
CA VAL A 63 0.29 -21.56 -10.22
C VAL A 63 -1.03 -22.31 -10.01
N ILE A 64 -2.17 -21.61 -9.95
CA ILE A 64 -3.49 -22.24 -9.80
C ILE A 64 -3.81 -23.14 -11.00
N ILE A 65 -3.61 -22.65 -12.24
CA ILE A 65 -3.86 -23.43 -13.46
C ILE A 65 -3.01 -24.71 -13.46
N TYR A 66 -1.71 -24.58 -13.15
CA TYR A 66 -0.82 -25.74 -13.07
C TYR A 66 -1.25 -26.70 -11.96
N SER A 67 -1.68 -26.20 -10.80
CA SER A 67 -2.17 -27.05 -9.70
C SER A 67 -3.41 -27.85 -10.10
N ILE A 68 -4.35 -27.23 -10.84
CA ILE A 68 -5.54 -27.92 -11.34
C ILE A 68 -5.16 -28.99 -12.36
N MET A 69 -4.25 -28.67 -13.30
CA MET A 69 -3.75 -29.61 -14.30
C MET A 69 -3.12 -30.84 -13.65
N THR A 70 -2.26 -30.67 -12.65
CA THR A 70 -1.62 -31.81 -11.97
C THR A 70 -2.59 -32.57 -11.09
N TYR A 71 -3.54 -31.90 -10.44
CA TYR A 71 -4.61 -32.60 -9.72
C TYR A 71 -5.40 -33.53 -10.65
N ALA A 72 -5.71 -33.10 -11.88
CA ALA A 72 -6.40 -33.93 -12.86
C ALA A 72 -5.57 -35.18 -13.25
N VAL A 73 -4.24 -35.06 -13.33
CA VAL A 73 -3.33 -36.19 -13.61
C VAL A 73 -3.23 -37.13 -12.41
N VAL A 74 -3.18 -36.60 -11.18
CA VAL A 74 -3.01 -37.37 -9.94
C VAL A 74 -4.31 -38.07 -9.50
N LYS A 75 -5.48 -37.61 -9.95
CA LYS A 75 -6.79 -38.19 -9.59
C LYS A 75 -7.00 -39.62 -10.09
N TRP A 76 -6.03 -40.25 -10.75
CA TRP A 76 -6.16 -41.64 -11.16
C TRP A 76 -6.22 -42.54 -9.91
N PRO A 77 -7.22 -43.43 -9.79
CA PRO A 77 -7.44 -44.24 -8.58
C PRO A 77 -6.48 -45.44 -8.55
N LEU A 78 -5.17 -45.19 -8.62
CA LEU A 78 -4.11 -46.22 -8.59
C LEU A 78 -4.29 -47.14 -7.38
N SER A 79 -4.56 -46.56 -6.20
CA SER A 79 -4.76 -47.33 -4.98
C SER A 79 -5.96 -48.28 -5.09
N THR A 80 -7.07 -47.84 -5.66
CA THR A 80 -8.24 -48.71 -5.88
C THR A 80 -7.92 -49.79 -6.89
N ALA A 81 -7.26 -49.45 -8.00
CA ALA A 81 -6.82 -50.42 -9.00
C ALA A 81 -5.92 -51.50 -8.38
N LEU A 82 -4.94 -51.11 -7.57
CA LEU A 82 -3.99 -52.04 -6.95
C LEU A 82 -4.65 -52.98 -5.95
N ILE A 83 -5.60 -52.47 -5.16
CA ILE A 83 -6.42 -53.28 -4.24
C ILE A 83 -7.24 -54.30 -5.03
N GLU A 84 -7.93 -53.87 -6.08
CA GLU A 84 -8.78 -54.77 -6.88
C GLU A 84 -7.98 -55.80 -7.67
N ILE A 85 -6.75 -55.48 -8.10
CA ILE A 85 -5.83 -56.46 -8.70
C ILE A 85 -5.42 -57.52 -7.68
N GLY A 86 -5.10 -57.11 -6.45
CA GLY A 86 -4.82 -58.03 -5.35
C GLY A 86 -6.00 -58.94 -5.04
N ASN A 87 -7.22 -58.38 -5.02
CA ASN A 87 -8.46 -59.11 -4.85
C ASN A 87 -8.69 -60.11 -6.00
N CYS A 88 -8.47 -59.71 -7.26
CA CYS A 88 -8.56 -60.62 -8.40
C CYS A 88 -7.63 -61.83 -8.23
N TYR A 89 -6.38 -61.62 -7.84
CA TYR A 89 -5.44 -62.73 -7.61
C TYR A 89 -5.89 -63.63 -6.47
N HIS A 90 -6.35 -63.04 -5.36
CA HIS A 90 -6.86 -63.78 -4.20
C HIS A 90 -8.08 -64.64 -4.57
N TYR A 91 -9.11 -64.04 -5.15
CA TYR A 91 -10.36 -64.72 -5.50
C TYR A 91 -10.19 -65.73 -6.63
N TYR A 92 -9.26 -65.51 -7.57
CA TYR A 92 -8.92 -66.51 -8.57
C TYR A 92 -8.32 -67.77 -7.95
N ASN A 93 -7.36 -67.61 -7.03
CA ASN A 93 -6.79 -68.75 -6.31
C ASN A 93 -7.82 -69.45 -5.43
N GLU A 94 -8.68 -68.70 -4.74
CA GLU A 94 -9.77 -69.27 -3.94
C GLU A 94 -10.76 -70.05 -4.81
N MET A 95 -11.16 -69.50 -5.95
CA MET A 95 -12.05 -70.14 -6.92
C MET A 95 -11.47 -71.44 -7.46
N ILE A 96 -10.19 -71.46 -7.86
CA ILE A 96 -9.55 -72.71 -8.32
C ILE A 96 -9.43 -73.73 -7.20
N MET A 97 -8.95 -73.32 -6.02
CA MET A 97 -8.74 -74.26 -4.91
C MET A 97 -10.07 -74.86 -4.44
N THR A 98 -11.13 -74.06 -4.39
CA THR A 98 -12.47 -74.55 -4.04
C THR A 98 -13.00 -75.51 -5.10
N GLU A 99 -12.81 -75.25 -6.40
CA GLU A 99 -13.14 -76.21 -7.47
C GLU A 99 -12.43 -77.55 -7.27
N TYR A 100 -11.10 -77.52 -7.11
CA TYR A 100 -10.29 -78.73 -6.88
C TYR A 100 -10.77 -79.51 -5.65
N ILE A 101 -10.96 -78.82 -4.52
CA ILE A 101 -11.48 -79.44 -3.29
C ILE A 101 -12.86 -80.05 -3.54
N THR A 102 -13.75 -79.34 -4.23
CA THR A 102 -15.11 -79.81 -4.52
C THR A 102 -15.08 -81.10 -5.33
N VAL A 103 -14.25 -81.17 -6.38
CA VAL A 103 -14.07 -82.36 -7.23
C VAL A 103 -13.47 -83.53 -6.45
N PHE A 104 -12.34 -83.33 -5.77
CA PHE A 104 -11.61 -84.42 -5.09
C PHE A 104 -12.30 -84.90 -3.81
N SER A 105 -13.01 -84.03 -3.09
CA SER A 105 -13.75 -84.40 -1.88
C SER A 105 -15.16 -84.94 -2.17
N MET A 106 -15.65 -84.80 -3.41
CA MET A 106 -17.03 -85.14 -3.81
C MET A 106 -18.09 -84.47 -2.93
N ASN A 107 -17.78 -83.28 -2.38
CA ASN A 107 -18.63 -82.57 -1.43
C ASN A 107 -19.15 -81.26 -2.01
N GLY A 108 -20.44 -81.22 -2.33
CA GLY A 108 -21.11 -80.03 -2.86
C GLY A 108 -21.21 -78.84 -1.89
N THR A 109 -20.83 -78.99 -0.62
CA THR A 109 -20.82 -77.87 0.34
C THR A 109 -19.87 -76.75 -0.11
N TYR A 110 -18.76 -77.11 -0.76
CA TYR A 110 -17.76 -76.17 -1.28
C TYR A 110 -18.21 -75.43 -2.56
N ALA A 111 -19.30 -75.86 -3.21
CA ALA A 111 -19.85 -75.18 -4.39
C ALA A 111 -20.28 -73.73 -4.08
N LYS A 112 -20.76 -73.47 -2.85
CA LYS A 112 -21.13 -72.11 -2.42
C LYS A 112 -19.92 -71.20 -2.24
N GLU A 113 -18.80 -71.75 -1.78
CA GLU A 113 -17.54 -71.02 -1.65
C GLU A 113 -16.99 -70.68 -3.03
N TYR A 114 -17.01 -71.63 -3.96
CA TYR A 114 -16.68 -71.40 -5.37
C TYR A 114 -17.52 -70.25 -5.98
N GLU A 115 -18.84 -70.28 -5.82
CA GLU A 115 -19.72 -69.22 -6.32
C GLU A 115 -19.38 -67.85 -5.73
N THR A 116 -19.07 -67.81 -4.43
CA THR A 116 -18.70 -66.56 -3.74
C THR A 116 -17.38 -66.01 -4.27
N ALA A 117 -16.37 -66.86 -4.44
CA ALA A 117 -15.08 -66.50 -5.00
C ALA A 117 -15.19 -66.04 -6.46
N LYS A 118 -15.94 -66.77 -7.30
CA LYS A 118 -16.21 -66.42 -8.71
C LYS A 118 -16.88 -65.05 -8.83
N ASN A 119 -17.95 -64.80 -8.08
CA ASN A 119 -18.68 -63.53 -8.14
C ASN A 119 -17.83 -62.36 -7.63
N SER A 120 -17.00 -62.59 -6.61
CA SER A 120 -16.07 -61.59 -6.10
C SER A 120 -14.97 -61.27 -7.12
N LEU A 121 -14.42 -62.30 -7.78
CA LEU A 121 -13.47 -62.16 -8.89
C LEU A 121 -14.06 -61.35 -10.05
N ILE A 122 -15.28 -61.70 -10.50
CA ILE A 122 -15.99 -60.97 -11.56
C ILE A 122 -16.20 -59.50 -11.17
N THR A 123 -16.57 -59.24 -9.93
CA THR A 123 -16.77 -57.88 -9.42
C THR A 123 -15.48 -57.08 -9.46
N SER A 124 -14.39 -57.62 -8.90
CA SER A 124 -13.08 -56.97 -8.91
C SER A 124 -12.55 -56.76 -10.32
N LEU A 125 -12.67 -57.74 -11.23
CA LEU A 125 -12.25 -57.59 -12.63
C LEU A 125 -13.02 -56.47 -13.34
N ASN A 126 -14.34 -56.38 -13.14
CA ASN A 126 -15.14 -55.30 -13.73
C ASN A 126 -14.77 -53.92 -13.19
N VAL A 127 -14.40 -53.82 -11.89
CA VAL A 127 -13.86 -52.57 -11.34
C VAL A 127 -12.53 -52.22 -12.02
N VAL A 128 -11.62 -53.18 -12.17
CA VAL A 128 -10.34 -52.93 -12.85
C VAL A 128 -10.56 -52.52 -14.31
N PHE A 129 -11.44 -53.18 -15.06
CA PHE A 129 -11.79 -52.80 -16.44
C PHE A 129 -12.37 -51.39 -16.54
N SER A 130 -13.12 -50.94 -15.52
CA SER A 130 -13.66 -49.57 -15.49
C SER A 130 -12.59 -48.51 -15.24
N ILE A 131 -11.55 -48.84 -14.45
CA ILE A 131 -10.45 -47.93 -14.13
C ILE A 131 -9.42 -47.89 -15.27
N ILE A 132 -9.18 -49.04 -15.91
CA ILE A 132 -8.14 -49.25 -16.92
C ILE A 132 -8.77 -49.66 -18.24
N SER A 133 -9.52 -48.74 -18.85
CA SER A 133 -10.24 -48.98 -20.10
C SER A 133 -9.34 -49.36 -21.29
N SER A 134 -8.05 -49.06 -21.21
CA SER A 134 -7.03 -49.42 -22.21
C SER A 134 -6.45 -50.83 -22.04
N ALA A 135 -6.51 -51.43 -20.85
CA ALA A 135 -6.06 -52.80 -20.62
C ALA A 135 -7.30 -53.72 -20.67
N LYS A 136 -7.48 -54.44 -21.78
CA LYS A 136 -8.59 -55.39 -21.91
C LYS A 136 -8.04 -56.81 -21.84
N LEU A 137 -8.55 -57.60 -20.91
CA LEU A 137 -8.33 -59.05 -20.91
C LEU A 137 -9.01 -59.63 -22.16
N THR A 138 -8.24 -60.05 -23.16
CA THR A 138 -8.77 -60.68 -24.39
C THR A 138 -9.87 -59.88 -25.10
N ASN A 139 -9.77 -58.53 -25.13
CA ASN A 139 -10.79 -57.63 -25.70
C ASN A 139 -12.17 -57.68 -25.03
N LEU A 140 -12.33 -58.37 -23.90
CA LEU A 140 -13.59 -58.46 -23.18
C LEU A 140 -13.88 -57.15 -22.44
N THR A 141 -15.14 -56.73 -22.46
CA THR A 141 -15.64 -55.57 -21.70
C THR A 141 -16.35 -55.97 -20.41
N ASN A 142 -16.64 -57.26 -20.21
CA ASN A 142 -17.35 -57.79 -19.06
C ASN A 142 -16.67 -59.08 -18.61
N ALA A 143 -16.35 -59.18 -17.32
CA ALA A 143 -15.71 -60.36 -16.75
C ALA A 143 -16.61 -61.61 -16.79
N ASN A 144 -17.94 -61.46 -16.90
CA ASN A 144 -18.87 -62.59 -17.02
C ASN A 144 -18.67 -63.39 -18.32
N ASP A 145 -18.06 -62.79 -19.35
CA ASP A 145 -17.89 -63.41 -20.66
C ASP A 145 -16.62 -64.27 -20.74
N ILE A 146 -15.85 -64.36 -19.65
CA ILE A 146 -14.61 -65.13 -19.61
C ILE A 146 -14.95 -66.63 -19.76
N PRO A 147 -14.43 -67.33 -20.79
CA PRO A 147 -14.83 -68.71 -21.11
C PRO A 147 -14.62 -69.72 -19.99
N ILE A 148 -13.54 -69.60 -19.21
CA ILE A 148 -13.20 -70.56 -18.14
C ILE A 148 -14.30 -70.63 -17.06
N PHE A 149 -15.00 -69.52 -16.79
CA PHE A 149 -16.06 -69.51 -15.79
C PHE A 149 -17.23 -70.43 -16.17
N LYS A 150 -17.53 -70.59 -17.47
CA LYS A 150 -18.59 -71.50 -17.93
C LYS A 150 -18.16 -72.96 -17.81
N LEU A 151 -16.89 -73.26 -18.07
CA LEU A 151 -16.33 -74.61 -17.98
C LEU A 151 -16.31 -75.08 -16.52
N GLN A 152 -15.77 -74.25 -15.63
CA GLN A 152 -15.71 -74.54 -14.18
C GLN A 152 -17.11 -74.60 -13.56
N GLN A 153 -18.05 -73.75 -14.01
CA GLN A 153 -19.44 -73.84 -13.57
C GLN A 153 -20.04 -75.20 -13.89
N GLY A 154 -19.78 -75.74 -15.09
CA GLY A 154 -20.28 -77.06 -15.48
C GLY A 154 -19.78 -78.17 -14.57
N VAL A 155 -18.53 -78.10 -14.13
CA VAL A 155 -17.95 -79.04 -13.14
C VAL A 155 -18.69 -78.93 -11.80
N VAL A 156 -18.86 -77.70 -11.30
CA VAL A 156 -19.52 -77.45 -10.00
C VAL A 156 -21.00 -77.85 -10.02
N ASP A 157 -21.72 -77.54 -11.11
CA ASP A 157 -23.13 -77.89 -11.30
C ASP A 157 -23.34 -79.41 -11.30
N ALA A 158 -22.43 -80.18 -11.93
CA ALA A 158 -22.46 -81.64 -11.90
C ALA A 158 -22.28 -82.20 -10.49
N ILE A 159 -21.41 -81.58 -9.67
CA ILE A 159 -21.21 -81.98 -8.27
C ILE A 159 -22.44 -81.64 -7.41
N VAL A 160 -23.05 -80.48 -7.62
CA VAL A 160 -24.30 -80.10 -6.95
C VAL A 160 -25.43 -81.08 -7.31
N ALA A 161 -25.47 -81.55 -8.55
CA ALA A 161 -26.39 -82.59 -9.01
C ALA A 161 -26.07 -84.00 -8.49
N LYS A 162 -24.95 -84.18 -7.76
CA LYS A 162 -24.40 -85.46 -7.29
C LYS A 162 -24.00 -86.42 -8.41
N ASP A 163 -23.72 -85.90 -9.60
CA ASP A 163 -23.16 -86.66 -10.72
C ASP A 163 -21.64 -86.52 -10.76
N TYR A 164 -20.98 -87.25 -9.86
CA TYR A 164 -19.53 -87.19 -9.68
C TYR A 164 -18.75 -87.74 -10.88
N THR A 165 -19.34 -88.65 -11.65
CA THR A 165 -18.70 -89.23 -12.84
C THR A 165 -18.59 -88.17 -13.93
N THR A 166 -19.69 -87.47 -14.22
CA THR A 166 -19.70 -86.36 -15.18
C THR A 166 -18.81 -85.21 -14.71
N ALA A 167 -18.84 -84.87 -13.42
CA ALA A 167 -17.97 -83.82 -12.87
C ALA A 167 -16.48 -84.13 -13.08
N ASN A 168 -16.06 -85.36 -12.79
CA ASN A 168 -14.67 -85.79 -12.99
C ASN A 168 -14.30 -85.85 -14.48
N GLU A 169 -15.22 -86.23 -15.36
CA GLU A 169 -15.00 -86.18 -16.81
C GLU A 169 -14.80 -84.74 -17.30
N LEU A 170 -15.70 -83.82 -16.95
CA LEU A 170 -15.62 -82.39 -17.30
C LEU A 170 -14.34 -81.72 -16.74
N PHE A 171 -13.92 -82.09 -15.54
CA PHE A 171 -12.69 -81.55 -14.93
C PHE A 171 -11.43 -82.05 -15.63
N ASN A 172 -11.41 -83.28 -16.13
CA ASN A 172 -10.26 -83.85 -16.84
C ASN A 172 -10.29 -83.59 -18.35
N GLN A 173 -11.29 -82.88 -18.86
CA GLN A 173 -11.38 -82.52 -20.28
C GLN A 173 -10.23 -81.59 -20.67
N PRO A 174 -9.59 -81.81 -21.85
CA PRO A 174 -8.55 -80.93 -22.36
C PRO A 174 -9.00 -79.46 -22.43
N GLU A 175 -10.26 -79.21 -22.75
CA GLU A 175 -10.85 -77.87 -22.86
C GLU A 175 -10.82 -77.11 -21.52
N HIS A 176 -11.00 -77.80 -20.39
CA HIS A 176 -10.94 -77.20 -19.06
C HIS A 176 -9.50 -76.76 -18.73
N LEU A 177 -8.54 -77.67 -18.92
CA LEU A 177 -7.12 -77.40 -18.66
C LEU A 177 -6.56 -76.31 -19.58
N GLU A 178 -6.90 -76.35 -20.87
CA GLU A 178 -6.52 -75.31 -21.85
C GLU A 178 -7.19 -73.97 -21.51
N GLY A 179 -8.44 -73.99 -21.06
CA GLY A 179 -9.14 -72.79 -20.60
C GLY A 179 -8.48 -72.15 -19.38
N MET A 180 -8.01 -72.96 -18.42
CA MET A 180 -7.26 -72.47 -17.26
C MET A 180 -5.93 -71.82 -17.68
N ASP A 181 -5.15 -72.49 -18.54
CA ASP A 181 -3.86 -71.99 -19.01
C ASP A 181 -4.02 -70.72 -19.86
N THR A 182 -5.00 -70.70 -20.75
CA THR A 182 -5.34 -69.52 -21.57
C THR A 182 -5.75 -68.34 -20.71
N PHE A 183 -6.56 -68.57 -19.67
CA PHE A 183 -6.93 -67.52 -18.73
C PHE A 183 -5.71 -67.01 -17.97
N LEU A 184 -4.87 -67.90 -17.44
CA LEU A 184 -3.70 -67.52 -16.66
C LEU A 184 -2.69 -66.72 -17.51
N SER A 185 -2.41 -67.17 -18.72
CA SER A 185 -1.56 -66.47 -19.69
C SER A 185 -2.13 -65.09 -20.04
N SER A 186 -3.44 -65.00 -20.30
CA SER A 186 -4.13 -63.73 -20.56
C SER A 186 -4.06 -62.79 -19.35
N TYR A 187 -4.22 -63.33 -18.14
CA TYR A 187 -4.17 -62.57 -16.90
C TYR A 187 -2.75 -62.04 -16.61
N VAL A 188 -1.70 -62.82 -16.87
CA VAL A 188 -0.31 -62.37 -16.76
C VAL A 188 -0.01 -61.24 -17.74
N ASN A 189 -0.45 -61.36 -19.00
CA ASN A 189 -0.29 -60.30 -20.00
C ASN A 189 -1.04 -59.03 -19.59
N PHE A 190 -2.26 -59.17 -19.07
CA PHE A 190 -3.04 -58.07 -18.52
C PHE A 190 -2.35 -57.37 -17.35
N LEU A 191 -1.76 -58.13 -16.41
CA LEU A 191 -0.96 -57.54 -15.32
C LEU A 191 0.26 -56.77 -15.84
N GLN A 192 0.93 -57.29 -16.88
CA GLN A 192 2.06 -56.61 -17.51
C GLN A 192 1.62 -55.29 -18.18
N ASP A 193 0.47 -55.26 -18.84
CA ASP A 193 -0.10 -54.04 -19.41
C ASP A 193 -0.41 -53.01 -18.33
N ILE A 194 -1.01 -53.44 -17.22
CA ILE A 194 -1.27 -52.56 -16.08
C ILE A 194 0.04 -52.01 -15.51
N LYS A 195 1.06 -52.85 -15.34
CA LYS A 195 2.38 -52.42 -14.86
C LYS A 195 3.00 -51.38 -15.80
N ASN A 196 2.89 -51.56 -17.11
CA ASN A 196 3.38 -50.61 -18.10
C ASN A 196 2.61 -49.28 -18.04
N ILE A 197 1.28 -49.33 -17.90
CA ILE A 197 0.44 -48.14 -17.71
C ILE A 197 0.82 -47.40 -16.43
N SER A 198 0.99 -48.12 -15.31
CA SER A 198 1.42 -47.57 -14.03
C SER A 198 2.78 -46.89 -14.14
N ALA A 199 3.77 -47.53 -14.77
CA ALA A 199 5.10 -46.96 -14.95
C ALA A 199 5.07 -45.66 -15.79
N ASN A 200 4.28 -45.65 -16.88
CA ASN A 200 4.10 -44.46 -17.71
C ASN A 200 3.41 -43.32 -16.93
N GLN A 201 2.45 -43.65 -16.08
CA GLN A 201 1.80 -42.66 -15.23
C GLN A 201 2.71 -42.14 -14.13
N ASP A 202 3.49 -42.99 -13.46
CA ASP A 202 4.48 -42.56 -12.47
C ASP A 202 5.49 -41.61 -13.10
N GLN A 203 5.99 -41.91 -14.30
CA GLN A 203 6.86 -41.02 -15.05
C GLN A 203 6.18 -39.69 -15.40
N THR A 204 4.89 -39.74 -15.78
CA THR A 204 4.10 -38.54 -16.09
C THR A 204 3.87 -37.68 -14.85
N ILE A 205 3.53 -38.29 -13.72
CA ILE A 205 3.34 -37.62 -12.42
C ILE A 205 4.65 -37.01 -11.95
N GLN A 206 5.77 -37.75 -12.04
CA GLN A 206 7.09 -37.26 -11.67
C GLN A 206 7.52 -36.06 -12.53
N SER A 207 7.37 -36.16 -13.85
CA SER A 207 7.68 -35.09 -14.80
C SER A 207 6.81 -33.85 -14.56
N SER A 208 5.51 -34.05 -14.37
CA SER A 208 4.55 -32.98 -14.05
C SER A 208 4.90 -32.28 -12.74
N THR A 209 5.12 -33.04 -11.66
CA THR A 209 5.45 -32.50 -10.33
C THR A 209 6.79 -31.75 -10.33
N SER A 210 7.81 -32.29 -11.01
CA SER A 210 9.11 -31.62 -11.16
C SER A 210 8.97 -30.29 -11.90
N THR A 211 8.21 -30.28 -13.00
CA THR A 211 7.92 -29.06 -13.77
C THR A 211 7.22 -28.01 -12.90
N GLN A 212 6.25 -28.42 -12.09
CA GLN A 212 5.55 -27.50 -11.18
C GLN A 212 6.48 -26.88 -10.13
N ILE A 213 7.35 -27.69 -9.49
CA ILE A 213 8.30 -27.20 -8.50
C ILE A 213 9.24 -26.17 -9.13
N ILE A 214 9.71 -26.42 -10.35
CA ILE A 214 10.57 -25.48 -11.10
C ILE A 214 9.82 -24.17 -11.38
N VAL A 215 8.58 -24.24 -11.88
CA VAL A 215 7.75 -23.06 -12.16
C VAL A 215 7.54 -22.24 -10.88
N ILE A 216 7.19 -22.89 -9.77
CA ILE A 216 7.01 -22.23 -8.47
C ILE A 216 8.32 -21.57 -8.00
N ALA A 217 9.45 -22.27 -8.12
CA ALA A 217 10.75 -21.75 -7.72
C ALA A 217 11.14 -20.49 -8.55
N VAL A 218 10.92 -20.51 -9.86
CA VAL A 218 11.15 -19.36 -10.74
C VAL A 218 10.22 -18.20 -10.39
N CYS A 219 8.92 -18.47 -10.17
CA CYS A 219 7.96 -17.45 -9.74
C CYS A 219 8.36 -16.79 -8.42
N LEU A 220 8.82 -17.57 -7.43
CA LEU A 220 9.30 -17.04 -6.15
C LEU A 220 10.60 -16.23 -6.30
N ALA A 221 11.54 -16.73 -7.10
CA ALA A 221 12.82 -16.05 -7.36
C ALA A 221 12.63 -14.69 -8.04
N LEU A 222 11.59 -14.53 -8.87
CA LEU A 222 11.23 -13.24 -9.47
C LEU A 222 10.40 -12.36 -8.53
N THR A 223 9.45 -12.93 -7.79
CA THR A 223 8.52 -12.18 -6.95
C THR A 223 9.19 -11.57 -5.72
N LEU A 224 10.02 -12.35 -5.03
CA LEU A 224 10.65 -11.93 -3.78
C LEU A 224 11.49 -10.64 -3.92
N PRO A 225 12.42 -10.50 -4.91
CA PRO A 225 13.20 -9.27 -5.06
C PRO A 225 12.32 -8.08 -5.45
N ILE A 226 11.25 -8.27 -6.22
CA ILE A 226 10.30 -7.20 -6.59
C ILE A 226 9.60 -6.68 -5.34
N VAL A 227 9.10 -7.57 -4.47
CA VAL A 227 8.44 -7.19 -3.22
C VAL A 227 9.41 -6.45 -2.29
N LEU A 228 10.64 -6.95 -2.12
CA LEU A 228 11.66 -6.25 -1.32
C LEU A 228 11.97 -4.86 -1.88
N PHE A 229 12.11 -4.73 -3.20
CA PHE A 229 12.36 -3.46 -3.86
C PHE A 229 11.24 -2.43 -3.61
N ILE A 230 9.97 -2.87 -3.65
CA ILE A 230 8.81 -2.02 -3.37
C ILE A 230 8.81 -1.58 -1.91
N ILE A 231 9.09 -2.47 -0.96
CA ILE A 231 9.16 -2.14 0.46
C ILE A 231 10.25 -1.09 0.71
N ILE A 232 11.45 -1.30 0.18
CA ILE A 232 12.58 -0.35 0.32
C ILE A 232 12.20 1.01 -0.28
N THR A 233 11.61 1.02 -1.48
CA THR A 233 11.19 2.25 -2.16
C THR A 233 10.08 2.97 -1.40
N SER A 234 9.13 2.22 -0.83
CA SER A 234 8.04 2.75 -0.01
C SER A 234 8.57 3.42 1.25
N ILE A 235 9.49 2.76 1.98
CA ILE A 235 10.14 3.32 3.18
C ILE A 235 10.90 4.60 2.83
N ARG A 236 11.69 4.60 1.75
CA ARG A 236 12.41 5.81 1.30
C ARG A 236 11.46 6.94 0.95
N SER A 237 10.35 6.64 0.26
CA SER A 237 9.31 7.61 -0.08
C SER A 237 8.64 8.20 1.16
N GLN A 238 8.35 7.36 2.16
CA GLN A 238 7.80 7.80 3.45
C GLN A 238 8.79 8.68 4.21
N GLN A 239 10.07 8.31 4.29
CA GLN A 239 11.10 9.13 4.91
C GLN A 239 11.25 10.49 4.22
N LEU A 240 11.24 10.53 2.89
CA LEU A 240 11.28 11.78 2.13
C LEU A 240 10.04 12.64 2.39
N SER A 241 8.86 12.02 2.46
CA SER A 241 7.60 12.72 2.74
C SER A 241 7.58 13.26 4.17
N ALA A 242 8.04 12.47 5.14
CA ALA A 242 8.18 12.88 6.53
C ALA A 242 9.17 14.04 6.68
N ARG A 243 10.32 13.99 6.00
CA ARG A 243 11.29 15.11 5.95
C ARG A 243 10.70 16.35 5.32
N LYS A 244 9.96 16.23 4.21
CA LYS A 244 9.26 17.36 3.59
C LYS A 244 8.21 17.95 4.52
N LEU A 245 7.42 17.13 5.20
CA LEU A 245 6.43 17.58 6.17
C LEU A 245 7.09 18.28 7.36
N LYS A 246 8.19 17.72 7.89
CA LYS A 246 8.99 18.32 8.97
C LYS A 246 9.53 19.69 8.55
N ASN A 247 10.10 19.79 7.34
CA ASN A 247 10.56 21.06 6.78
C ASN A 247 9.40 22.07 6.63
N THR A 248 8.25 21.65 6.12
CA THR A 248 7.06 22.51 5.98
C THR A 248 6.56 23.01 7.34
N ARG A 249 6.51 22.14 8.36
CA ARG A 249 6.13 22.50 9.72
C ARG A 249 7.13 23.47 10.36
N SER A 250 8.43 23.20 10.20
CA SER A 250 9.48 24.12 10.62
C SER A 250 9.33 25.51 9.97
N ILE A 251 8.98 25.58 8.69
CA ILE A 251 8.65 26.84 8.00
C ILE A 251 7.40 27.51 8.59
N MET A 252 6.39 26.74 9.01
CA MET A 252 5.21 27.29 9.69
C MET A 252 5.57 27.93 11.03
N VAL A 253 6.43 27.30 11.83
CA VAL A 253 6.96 27.89 13.08
C VAL A 253 7.65 29.22 12.78
N LEU A 254 8.53 29.25 11.77
CA LEU A 254 9.21 30.49 11.37
C LEU A 254 8.26 31.59 10.92
N LYS A 255 7.16 31.23 10.23
CA LYS A 255 6.11 32.18 9.87
C LYS A 255 5.41 32.75 11.11
N THR A 256 5.10 31.91 12.10
CA THR A 256 4.54 32.35 13.38
C THR A 256 5.48 33.31 14.11
N MET A 257 6.80 33.07 14.09
CA MET A 257 7.81 33.96 14.69
C MET A 257 7.97 35.30 13.96
N THR A 258 7.57 35.37 12.68
CA THR A 258 7.64 36.61 11.89
C THR A 258 6.50 37.58 12.24
N ASP A 259 5.37 37.07 12.73
CA ASP A 259 4.24 37.90 13.15
C ASP A 259 4.41 38.30 14.62
N PRO A 260 4.50 39.61 14.95
CA PRO A 260 4.75 40.07 16.32
C PRO A 260 3.64 39.67 17.31
N VAL A 261 2.39 39.59 16.84
CA VAL A 261 1.25 39.24 17.71
C VAL A 261 1.27 37.75 18.03
N LEU A 262 1.43 36.90 17.00
CA LEU A 262 1.53 35.45 17.23
C LEU A 262 2.81 35.08 17.97
N ARG A 263 3.92 35.80 17.74
CA ARG A 263 5.18 35.61 18.48
C ARG A 263 5.00 35.83 19.97
N SER A 264 4.32 36.91 20.37
CA SER A 264 4.05 37.22 21.79
C SER A 264 3.20 36.12 22.45
N LEU A 265 2.14 35.69 21.77
CA LEU A 265 1.24 34.63 22.28
C LEU A 265 1.95 33.27 22.32
N PHE A 266 2.80 32.99 21.35
CA PHE A 266 3.59 31.76 21.31
C PHE A 266 4.67 31.76 22.39
N ASN A 267 5.27 32.91 22.70
CA ASN A 267 6.19 33.05 23.82
C ASN A 267 5.53 32.65 25.14
N GLU A 268 4.36 33.24 25.43
CA GLU A 268 3.60 32.96 26.65
C GLU A 268 3.26 31.48 26.78
N PHE A 269 2.91 30.83 25.67
CA PHE A 269 2.70 29.39 25.62
C PHE A 269 3.99 28.59 25.89
N CYS A 270 5.11 29.01 25.31
CA CYS A 270 6.40 28.31 25.45
C CYS A 270 7.07 28.49 26.83
N VAL A 271 6.66 29.45 27.67
CA VAL A 271 7.23 29.63 29.02
C VAL A 271 7.01 28.39 29.91
N GLY A 272 5.93 27.62 29.67
CA GLY A 272 5.63 26.40 30.41
C GLY A 272 6.27 25.12 29.84
N GLU A 273 6.94 25.19 28.70
CA GLU A 273 7.47 24.03 27.97
C GLU A 273 8.99 23.90 28.15
N THR A 274 9.51 22.67 28.16
CA THR A 274 10.94 22.40 28.37
C THR A 274 11.85 22.96 27.28
N GLU A 275 11.29 23.31 26.12
CA GLU A 275 12.02 23.80 24.95
C GLU A 275 12.04 25.34 24.83
N HIS A 276 11.75 26.07 25.91
CA HIS A 276 11.73 27.54 25.91
C HIS A 276 13.01 28.19 25.36
N HIS A 277 14.19 27.59 25.61
CA HIS A 277 15.46 28.10 25.10
C HIS A 277 15.57 28.10 23.57
N CYS A 278 14.90 27.16 22.88
CA CYS A 278 14.82 27.15 21.42
C CYS A 278 13.98 28.33 20.91
N PHE A 279 12.92 28.70 21.63
CA PHE A 279 12.10 29.87 21.33
C PHE A 279 12.90 31.17 21.50
N GLU A 280 13.55 31.36 22.66
CA GLU A 280 14.38 32.56 22.93
C GLU A 280 15.48 32.77 21.87
N PHE A 281 16.10 31.68 21.43
CA PHE A 281 17.09 31.73 20.36
C PHE A 281 16.47 32.17 19.04
N LEU A 282 15.35 31.56 18.62
CA LEU A 282 14.65 31.96 17.39
C LEU A 282 14.21 33.42 17.43
N GLU A 283 13.73 33.90 18.59
CA GLU A 283 13.36 35.29 18.81
C GLU A 283 14.58 36.21 18.68
N SER A 284 15.70 35.88 19.32
CA SER A 284 16.94 36.66 19.25
C SER A 284 17.47 36.76 17.81
N VAL A 285 17.45 35.65 17.06
CA VAL A 285 17.83 35.61 15.64
C VAL A 285 16.85 36.41 14.77
N GLN A 286 15.56 36.36 15.08
CA GLN A 286 14.53 37.10 14.33
C GLN A 286 14.66 38.61 14.56
N LEU A 287 14.86 39.05 15.82
CA LEU A 287 15.11 40.45 16.17
C LEU A 287 16.40 40.97 15.52
N PHE A 288 17.46 40.16 15.50
CA PHE A 288 18.69 40.46 14.77
C PHE A 288 18.43 40.70 13.27
N LYS A 289 17.64 39.83 12.62
CA LYS A 289 17.24 39.98 11.21
C LYS A 289 16.35 41.21 10.97
N GLU A 290 15.38 41.48 11.84
CA GLU A 290 14.47 42.63 11.75
C GLU A 290 15.21 43.96 11.90
N LYS A 291 16.16 44.05 12.85
CA LYS A 291 17.02 45.22 13.05
C LYS A 291 17.83 45.52 11.79
N LYS A 292 18.51 44.52 11.23
CA LYS A 292 19.29 44.67 9.99
C LYS A 292 18.40 44.99 8.77
N GLY A 293 17.23 44.38 8.67
CA GLY A 293 16.25 44.65 7.61
C GLY A 293 15.72 46.09 7.65
N THR A 294 15.44 46.60 8.85
CA THR A 294 15.00 47.98 9.07
C THR A 294 16.08 48.97 8.61
N TYR A 295 17.32 48.81 9.06
CA TYR A 295 18.44 49.66 8.61
C TYR A 295 18.63 49.63 7.09
N GLN A 296 18.60 48.45 6.46
CA GLN A 296 18.73 48.35 5.01
C GLN A 296 17.56 49.03 4.27
N SER A 297 16.34 48.96 4.82
CA SER A 297 15.18 49.63 4.24
C SER A 297 15.26 51.16 4.38
N THR A 298 15.70 51.67 5.53
CA THR A 298 15.92 53.09 5.79
C THR A 298 17.06 53.64 4.94
N ILE A 299 18.18 52.91 4.84
CA ILE A 299 19.31 53.30 3.97
C ILE A 299 18.86 53.32 2.50
N ARG A 300 18.08 52.33 2.04
CA ARG A 300 17.51 52.37 0.67
C ARG A 300 16.56 53.54 0.46
N GLN A 301 15.73 53.88 1.45
CA GLN A 301 14.83 55.03 1.37
C GLN A 301 15.62 56.34 1.29
N ILE A 302 16.66 56.51 2.12
CA ILE A 302 17.55 57.67 2.10
C ILE A 302 18.30 57.74 0.77
N MET A 303 18.91 56.65 0.30
CA MET A 303 19.58 56.61 -1.02
C MET A 303 18.62 56.90 -2.18
N LYS A 304 17.36 56.44 -2.08
CA LYS A 304 16.33 56.74 -3.09
C LYS A 304 15.97 58.22 -3.07
N GLN A 305 15.78 58.83 -1.90
CA GLN A 305 15.52 60.26 -1.75
C GLN A 305 16.70 61.12 -2.21
N VAL A 306 17.94 60.72 -1.93
CA VAL A 306 19.15 61.42 -2.40
C VAL A 306 19.29 61.30 -3.93
N LYS A 307 18.95 60.14 -4.51
CA LYS A 307 18.98 59.95 -5.97
C LYS A 307 17.85 60.68 -6.70
N GLU A 308 16.68 60.80 -6.08
CA GLU A 308 15.53 61.54 -6.61
C GLU A 308 15.62 63.05 -6.32
N GLY A 309 16.47 63.47 -5.37
CA GLY A 309 16.73 64.87 -5.01
C GLY A 309 17.77 65.59 -5.86
N ASN A 310 18.16 65.03 -7.01
CA ASN A 310 19.01 65.74 -7.96
C ASN A 310 18.16 66.69 -8.83
N PHE A 311 17.99 67.90 -8.29
CA PHE A 311 17.84 69.19 -8.98
C PHE A 311 17.04 69.22 -10.30
N ILE A 312 15.81 69.71 -10.19
CA ILE A 312 15.27 70.64 -11.18
C ILE A 312 15.99 71.96 -10.91
N ASP A 313 17.03 72.26 -11.69
CA ASP A 313 17.43 73.65 -11.96
C ASP A 313 16.98 73.96 -13.38
N ASP A 314 15.97 74.81 -13.46
CA ASP A 314 15.53 75.49 -14.68
C ASP A 314 16.16 76.89 -14.66
N ASP A 315 17.15 77.06 -15.54
CA ASP A 315 17.69 78.26 -16.16
C ASP A 315 17.93 79.55 -15.34
N THR A 316 19.19 80.06 -15.33
CA THR A 316 19.66 81.02 -16.36
C THR A 316 21.09 81.55 -16.08
N SER A 317 21.94 81.40 -17.11
CA SER A 317 23.13 82.19 -17.53
C SER A 317 24.46 82.22 -16.74
N SER A 318 25.44 81.56 -17.37
CA SER A 318 26.71 82.11 -17.90
C SER A 318 28.04 81.85 -17.17
N SER A 319 28.96 81.37 -18.03
CA SER A 319 30.43 81.32 -18.01
C SER A 319 31.17 80.37 -17.06
N ASP A 320 31.71 79.33 -17.70
CA ASP A 320 33.14 78.95 -17.71
C ASP A 320 33.87 78.84 -16.38
N THR A 321 34.20 77.63 -15.94
CA THR A 321 35.54 77.04 -16.16
C THR A 321 35.69 75.70 -15.43
N ASN A 322 36.42 74.80 -16.08
CA ASN A 322 36.77 73.46 -15.65
C ASN A 322 37.37 73.39 -14.24
N THR A 323 36.79 72.59 -13.35
CA THR A 323 37.58 71.75 -12.42
C THR A 323 36.79 70.49 -12.07
N ALA A 324 37.27 69.35 -12.55
CA ALA A 324 36.76 68.02 -12.20
C ALA A 324 36.99 67.74 -10.71
N VAL A 325 36.05 68.14 -9.85
CA VAL A 325 35.98 67.71 -8.46
C VAL A 325 35.31 66.35 -8.44
N THR A 326 36.14 65.32 -8.43
CA THR A 326 35.72 63.95 -8.13
C THR A 326 35.38 63.92 -6.64
N THR A 327 34.13 64.22 -6.29
CA THR A 327 33.61 64.04 -4.93
C THR A 327 33.47 62.53 -4.69
N ARG A 328 34.60 61.92 -4.33
CA ARG A 328 34.69 60.57 -3.81
C ARG A 328 34.16 60.65 -2.37
N THR A 329 32.83 60.66 -2.23
CA THR A 329 32.18 60.58 -0.92
C THR A 329 32.45 59.18 -0.39
N ASP A 330 33.33 59.09 0.60
CA ASP A 330 33.62 57.91 1.40
C ASP A 330 32.34 57.41 2.08
N SER A 331 31.60 56.57 1.36
CA SER A 331 30.48 55.78 1.89
C SER A 331 30.97 54.53 2.65
N THR A 332 32.30 54.39 2.77
CA THR A 332 33.00 53.25 3.36
C THR A 332 32.97 53.26 4.89
N GLU A 333 32.98 54.44 5.54
CA GLU A 333 33.03 54.55 7.01
C GLU A 333 31.68 54.31 7.70
N PHE A 334 30.56 54.68 7.09
CA PHE A 334 29.25 54.43 7.72
C PHE A 334 28.87 52.93 7.67
N GLY A 335 29.33 52.21 6.64
CA GLY A 335 29.15 50.76 6.54
C GLY A 335 30.00 49.96 7.54
N SER A 336 31.17 50.48 7.93
CA SER A 336 32.08 49.79 8.87
C SER A 336 31.66 49.92 10.33
N ILE A 337 31.02 51.03 10.72
CA ILE A 337 30.52 51.22 12.10
C ILE A 337 29.26 50.36 12.36
N VAL A 338 28.37 50.22 11.36
CA VAL A 338 27.17 49.38 11.47
C VAL A 338 27.52 47.88 11.48
N SER A 339 28.59 47.47 10.80
CA SER A 339 29.00 46.05 10.73
C SER A 339 29.61 45.53 12.03
N LEU A 340 30.29 46.38 12.82
CA LEU A 340 30.90 46.00 14.10
C LEU A 340 29.83 45.65 15.17
N ASN A 341 28.75 46.44 15.24
CA ASN A 341 27.65 46.17 16.16
C ASN A 341 26.87 44.89 15.77
N ASP A 342 26.68 44.65 14.46
CA ASP A 342 26.05 43.41 13.98
C ASP A 342 26.88 42.16 14.33
N GLN A 343 28.21 42.25 14.24
CA GLN A 343 29.11 41.15 14.60
C GLN A 343 29.10 40.87 16.10
N GLU A 344 29.10 41.92 16.94
CA GLU A 344 29.00 41.79 18.39
C GLU A 344 27.66 41.15 18.80
N GLN A 345 26.54 41.58 18.20
CA GLN A 345 25.23 40.98 18.47
C GLN A 345 25.16 39.52 18.02
N ALA A 346 25.74 39.18 16.87
CA ALA A 346 25.84 37.79 16.42
C ALA A 346 26.68 36.94 17.39
N LEU A 347 27.78 37.49 17.92
CA LEU A 347 28.62 36.83 18.91
C LEU A 347 27.88 36.63 20.23
N GLN A 348 27.10 37.62 20.70
CA GLN A 348 26.27 37.48 21.90
C GLN A 348 25.21 36.38 21.75
N ILE A 349 24.54 36.30 20.59
CA ILE A 349 23.58 35.21 20.30
C ILE A 349 24.31 33.86 20.31
N TYR A 350 25.50 33.80 19.73
CA TYR A 350 26.32 32.60 19.72
C TYR A 350 26.71 32.16 21.13
N GLU A 351 27.28 33.05 21.93
CA GLU A 351 27.72 32.77 23.30
C GLU A 351 26.55 32.37 24.20
N ARG A 352 25.40 33.03 24.02
CA ARG A 352 24.21 32.76 24.83
C ARG A 352 23.51 31.45 24.49
N PHE A 353 23.49 30.99 23.25
CA PHE A 353 22.66 29.83 22.86
C PHE A 353 23.43 28.66 22.24
N LEU A 354 24.59 28.90 21.64
CA LEU A 354 25.35 27.89 20.88
C LEU A 354 26.66 27.49 21.54
N ALA A 355 27.21 28.31 22.45
CA ALA A 355 28.45 27.98 23.13
C ALA A 355 28.31 26.72 24.01
N PRO A 356 29.37 25.90 24.10
CA PRO A 356 29.35 24.64 24.86
C PRO A 356 29.07 24.85 26.36
N ASN A 357 29.44 26.02 26.89
CA ASN A 357 29.33 26.37 28.31
C ASN A 357 28.06 27.19 28.64
N SER A 358 27.15 27.40 27.67
CA SER A 358 25.93 28.16 27.94
C SER A 358 24.93 27.37 28.80
N SER A 359 24.27 28.07 29.72
CA SER A 359 23.14 27.54 30.50
C SER A 359 21.88 27.32 29.66
N LYS A 360 21.73 28.03 28.53
CA LYS A 360 20.60 27.93 27.58
C LYS A 360 21.01 27.26 26.27
N ARG A 361 21.92 26.29 26.36
CA ARG A 361 22.55 25.67 25.19
C ARG A 361 21.56 24.88 24.35
N ILE A 362 21.58 25.14 23.05
CA ILE A 362 20.91 24.32 22.03
C ILE A 362 21.91 23.28 21.51
N HIS A 363 21.52 22.00 21.50
CA HIS A 363 22.38 20.89 21.05
C HIS A 363 22.53 20.83 19.52
N PHE A 364 23.04 21.90 18.91
CA PHE A 364 23.30 21.99 17.48
C PHE A 364 24.73 21.51 17.15
N LYS A 365 24.88 20.55 16.21
CA LYS A 365 26.20 19.97 15.87
C LYS A 365 27.13 20.90 15.08
N GLY A 366 26.59 21.89 14.35
CA GLY A 366 27.36 22.77 13.46
C GLY A 366 27.86 24.08 14.10
N TYR A 367 27.91 24.15 15.43
CA TYR A 367 28.22 25.40 16.15
C TYR A 367 29.65 25.92 15.88
N SER A 368 30.63 25.05 15.62
CA SER A 368 32.01 25.48 15.31
C SER A 368 32.10 26.24 13.98
N GLY A 369 31.32 25.80 12.97
CA GLY A 369 31.25 26.49 11.68
C GLY A 369 30.70 27.91 11.82
N ILE A 370 29.66 28.09 12.62
CA ILE A 370 29.05 29.41 12.87
C ILE A 370 30.07 30.38 13.48
N LEU A 371 30.85 29.94 14.48
CA LEU A 371 31.86 30.78 15.13
C LEU A 371 32.95 31.24 14.15
N SER A 372 33.42 30.32 13.29
CA SER A 372 34.45 30.65 12.30
C SER A 372 33.98 31.70 11.29
N VAL A 373 32.70 31.67 10.92
CA VAL A 373 32.10 32.66 10.01
C VAL A 373 31.85 34.00 10.71
N ILE A 374 31.49 33.99 12.00
CA ILE A 374 31.35 35.23 12.79
C ILE A 374 32.72 35.90 12.99
N GLN A 375 33.79 35.13 13.16
CA GLN A 375 35.14 35.65 13.39
C GLN A 375 35.86 36.10 12.11
N SER A 376 35.45 35.61 10.94
CA SER A 376 36.06 36.03 9.67
C SER A 376 35.60 37.44 9.28
N LYS A 377 36.53 38.41 9.34
CA LYS A 377 36.26 39.82 8.97
C LYS A 377 35.81 40.00 7.51
N GLU A 378 36.10 39.01 6.66
CA GLU A 378 35.85 39.06 5.22
C GLU A 378 34.37 38.83 4.83
N LEU A 379 33.52 38.33 5.74
CA LEU A 379 32.14 37.94 5.45
C LEU A 379 31.04 38.78 6.14
N ALA A 380 31.35 39.99 6.62
CA ALA A 380 30.40 40.86 7.33
C ALA A 380 29.09 41.14 6.54
N ALA A 381 29.14 41.08 5.21
CA ALA A 381 27.97 41.26 4.35
C ALA A 381 26.93 40.12 4.47
N ASP A 382 27.34 38.88 4.80
CA ASP A 382 26.49 37.68 4.74
C ASP A 382 26.03 37.14 6.11
N LEU A 383 26.20 37.92 7.18
CA LEU A 383 25.78 37.56 8.55
C LEU A 383 24.28 37.18 8.68
N GLN A 384 23.44 37.51 7.69
CA GLN A 384 22.02 37.12 7.68
C GLN A 384 21.80 35.61 7.48
N HIS A 385 22.73 34.94 6.80
CA HIS A 385 22.64 33.52 6.46
C HIS A 385 23.35 32.61 7.47
N VAL A 386 24.18 33.18 8.35
CA VAL A 386 24.99 32.45 9.33
C VAL A 386 24.18 31.58 10.27
N PHE A 387 23.01 32.06 10.70
CA PHE A 387 22.16 31.30 11.62
C PHE A 387 21.13 30.41 10.92
N VAL A 388 21.11 30.28 9.58
CA VAL A 388 20.03 29.58 8.87
C VAL A 388 19.90 28.12 9.30
N ASP A 389 21.01 27.40 9.44
CA ASP A 389 20.98 25.98 9.83
C ASP A 389 20.62 25.80 11.30
N ALA A 390 21.12 26.68 12.19
CA ALA A 390 20.76 26.68 13.60
C ALA A 390 19.29 27.08 13.81
N GLN A 391 18.79 28.04 13.04
CA GLN A 391 17.41 28.49 13.04
C GLN A 391 16.49 27.35 12.59
N LYS A 392 16.85 26.65 11.50
CA LYS A 392 16.12 25.47 11.03
C LYS A 392 16.10 24.36 12.08
N PHE A 393 17.22 24.12 12.76
CA PHE A 393 17.31 23.12 13.83
C PHE A 393 16.42 23.46 15.02
N ALA A 394 16.45 24.71 15.49
CA ALA A 394 15.62 25.17 16.60
C ALA A 394 14.12 25.15 16.24
N SER A 395 13.75 25.58 15.03
CA SER A 395 12.37 25.52 14.57
C SER A 395 11.87 24.10 14.31
N GLU A 396 12.75 23.14 14.02
CA GLU A 396 12.41 21.71 13.98
C GLU A 396 12.13 21.12 15.35
N HIS A 397 12.80 21.60 16.42
CA HIS A 397 12.54 21.17 17.79
C HIS A 397 11.21 21.72 18.29
N LEU A 398 10.90 22.99 18.02
CA LEU A 398 9.63 23.61 18.45
C LEU A 398 8.37 23.13 17.72
N ILE A 399 8.46 22.16 16.80
CA ILE A 399 7.30 21.63 16.07
C ILE A 399 6.21 21.08 17.01
N PRO A 400 6.51 20.27 18.05
CA PRO A 400 5.50 19.76 18.98
C PRO A 400 4.81 20.89 19.74
N ALA A 401 5.59 21.81 20.33
CA ALA A 401 5.05 22.98 21.05
C ALA A 401 4.17 23.85 20.15
N HIS A 402 4.58 24.07 18.90
CA HIS A 402 3.80 24.83 17.92
C HIS A 402 2.50 24.13 17.52
N ASN A 403 2.50 22.80 17.38
CA ASN A 403 1.26 22.05 17.10
C ASN A 403 0.30 22.12 18.30
N SER A 404 0.80 22.02 19.53
CA SER A 404 0.00 22.17 20.76
C SER A 404 -0.58 23.58 20.88
N PHE A 405 0.22 24.60 20.56
CA PHE A 405 -0.22 25.99 20.48
C PHE A 405 -1.32 26.18 19.44
N LEU A 406 -1.14 25.70 18.20
CA LEU A 406 -2.21 25.78 17.19
C LEU A 406 -3.48 25.02 17.64
N GLY A 407 -3.31 23.89 18.32
CA GLY A 407 -4.41 23.13 18.93
C GLY A 407 -5.20 23.94 19.96
N SER A 408 -4.51 24.64 20.88
CA SER A 408 -5.17 25.49 21.88
C SER A 408 -5.92 26.66 21.23
N PHE A 409 -5.37 27.26 20.18
CA PHE A 409 -6.04 28.31 19.40
C PHE A 409 -7.29 27.80 18.68
N THR A 410 -7.24 26.59 18.10
CA THR A 410 -8.43 26.00 17.46
C THR A 410 -9.52 25.70 18.48
N ASN A 411 -9.17 25.28 19.70
CA ASN A 411 -10.14 25.05 20.77
C ASN A 411 -10.79 26.34 21.26
N ILE A 412 -10.02 27.42 21.45
CA ILE A 412 -10.54 28.74 21.82
C ILE A 412 -11.46 29.29 20.72
N THR A 413 -11.05 29.15 19.47
CA THR A 413 -11.85 29.62 18.33
C THR A 413 -13.14 28.80 18.19
N SER A 414 -13.07 27.49 18.40
CA SER A 414 -14.24 26.60 18.38
C SER A 414 -15.19 26.94 19.52
N HIS A 415 -14.68 27.17 20.73
CA HIS A 415 -15.49 27.59 21.87
C HIS A 415 -16.13 28.97 21.64
N LYS A 416 -15.39 29.92 21.06
CA LYS A 416 -15.96 31.24 20.69
C LYS A 416 -17.04 31.11 19.62
N ILE A 417 -16.84 30.27 18.60
CA ILE A 417 -17.84 30.00 17.56
C ILE A 417 -19.08 29.33 18.19
N GLU A 418 -18.88 28.38 19.09
CA GLU A 418 -19.96 27.71 19.83
C GLU A 418 -20.73 28.70 20.70
N MET A 419 -20.04 29.57 21.45
CA MET A 419 -20.64 30.66 22.22
C MET A 419 -21.42 31.64 21.33
N MET A 420 -20.88 32.03 20.17
CA MET A 420 -21.60 32.90 19.24
C MET A 420 -22.82 32.20 18.63
N ASN A 421 -22.73 30.91 18.34
CA ASN A 421 -23.85 30.12 17.84
C ASN A 421 -24.94 29.96 18.91
N GLU A 422 -24.58 29.70 20.16
CA GLU A 422 -25.51 29.66 21.29
C GLU A 422 -26.15 31.02 21.55
N PHE A 423 -25.37 32.10 21.49
CA PHE A 423 -25.91 33.46 21.56
C PHE A 423 -26.89 33.73 20.42
N ARG A 424 -26.55 33.35 19.18
CA ARG A 424 -27.42 33.50 18.02
C ARG A 424 -28.71 32.71 18.16
N LYS A 425 -28.67 31.49 18.69
CA LYS A 425 -29.87 30.68 19.00
C LYS A 425 -30.74 31.37 20.05
N LYS A 426 -30.16 31.82 21.17
CA LYS A 426 -30.89 32.53 22.24
C LYS A 426 -31.51 33.83 21.74
N TRP A 427 -30.79 34.59 20.91
CA TRP A 427 -31.29 35.82 20.31
C TRP A 427 -32.44 35.56 19.33
N LEU A 428 -32.35 34.53 18.48
CA LEU A 428 -33.44 34.14 17.58
C LEU A 428 -34.69 33.70 18.36
N HIS A 429 -34.54 32.98 19.47
CA HIS A 429 -35.64 32.59 20.35
C HIS A 429 -36.28 33.80 21.07
N PHE A 430 -35.46 34.75 21.53
CA PHE A 430 -35.96 36.01 22.09
C PHE A 430 -36.77 36.79 21.05
N LYS A 431 -36.28 36.89 19.81
CA LYS A 431 -36.97 37.60 18.73
C LYS A 431 -38.27 36.92 18.31
N SER A 432 -38.35 35.58 18.29
CA SER A 432 -39.58 34.85 17.95
C SER A 432 -40.66 34.95 19.05
N THR A 433 -40.26 35.04 20.31
CA THR A 433 -41.18 35.25 21.43
C THR A 433 -41.71 36.68 21.49
N GLU A 434 -40.89 37.68 21.13
CA GLU A 434 -41.30 39.08 21.04
C GLU A 434 -42.31 39.32 19.89
N THR A 435 -42.10 38.71 18.72
CA THR A 435 -43.08 38.76 17.61
C THR A 435 -44.38 38.03 17.93
N SER A 436 -44.31 36.94 18.71
CA SER A 436 -45.50 36.21 19.17
C SER A 436 -46.31 37.01 20.21
N LYS A 437 -45.66 37.83 21.06
CA LYS A 437 -46.34 38.74 21.99
C LYS A 437 -47.02 39.91 21.27
N LYS A 438 -46.37 40.51 20.26
CA LYS A 438 -47.00 41.59 19.46
C LYS A 438 -48.18 41.12 18.61
N ARG A 439 -48.31 39.81 18.35
CA ARG A 439 -49.45 39.23 17.63
C ARG A 439 -50.64 38.86 18.53
N LYS A 440 -50.51 38.99 19.86
CA LYS A 440 -51.57 38.68 20.84
C LYS A 440 -52.43 39.88 21.27
N ASP A 441 -52.27 41.04 20.65
CA ASP A 441 -53.28 42.11 20.66
C ASP A 441 -54.01 42.23 19.30
N PRO A 442 -54.91 41.28 18.94
CA PRO A 442 -55.92 41.51 17.93
C PRO A 442 -57.19 42.05 18.61
N THR A 443 -57.10 43.15 19.33
CA THR A 443 -58.28 43.92 19.79
C THR A 443 -58.14 45.37 19.38
N LYS A 444 -58.22 45.60 18.06
CA LYS A 444 -58.78 46.78 17.38
C LYS A 444 -58.24 46.82 15.95
N PHE A 445 -58.80 46.02 15.07
CA PHE A 445 -59.04 46.34 13.65
C PHE A 445 -59.77 45.14 13.03
N GLN A 446 -61.04 44.99 13.42
CA GLN A 446 -61.99 44.11 12.77
C GLN A 446 -63.24 44.95 12.47
N GLN A 447 -63.22 45.64 11.33
CA GLN A 447 -64.47 45.97 10.63
C GLN A 447 -64.19 46.15 9.14
N GLN A 448 -65.00 45.45 8.35
CA GLN A 448 -65.20 45.55 6.91
C GLN A 448 -64.09 44.99 6.00
N SER A 449 -64.26 43.75 5.57
CA SER A 449 -64.76 43.51 4.21
C SER A 449 -65.09 42.03 4.02
N SER A 450 -66.38 41.76 3.92
CA SER A 450 -66.97 40.50 3.48
C SER A 450 -66.97 40.44 1.95
N GLY A 451 -66.50 39.33 1.39
CA GLY A 451 -66.65 38.94 -0.01
C GLY A 451 -65.91 37.62 -0.22
N GLN A 452 -66.54 36.48 0.08
CA GLN A 452 -67.39 35.73 -0.85
C GLN A 452 -66.64 35.38 -2.14
N THR A 453 -66.13 34.16 -2.24
CA THR A 453 -66.50 33.24 -3.33
C THR A 453 -65.89 31.85 -3.14
N ASP A 454 -66.76 30.87 -3.34
CA ASP A 454 -66.53 29.45 -3.52
C ASP A 454 -65.56 29.13 -4.66
N SER A 455 -64.81 28.03 -4.53
CA SER A 455 -65.01 26.87 -5.41
C SER A 455 -63.93 25.81 -5.26
N LYS A 456 -64.41 24.57 -5.11
CA LYS A 456 -64.08 23.34 -5.85
C LYS A 456 -62.61 22.89 -5.88
N LEU A 457 -62.31 21.71 -5.31
CA LEU A 457 -62.49 20.38 -5.91
C LEU A 457 -61.59 20.17 -7.13
N ILE A 458 -60.56 19.31 -6.99
CA ILE A 458 -60.21 18.16 -7.85
C ILE A 458 -58.74 17.75 -7.58
N GLN A 459 -58.60 16.43 -7.31
CA GLN A 459 -57.45 15.51 -7.47
C GLN A 459 -56.03 15.93 -7.09
#